data_AF-A0A933XNC3-F1
#
_entry.id   AF-A0A933XNC3-F1
#
_cell.length_a   1.000
_cell.length_b   1.000
_cell.length_c   1.000
_cell.angle_alpha   90.00
_cell.angle_beta   90.00
_cell.angle_gamma   90.00
#
_symmetry.space_group_name_H-M   'P 1'
#
loop_
_entity.id
_entity.type
_entity.pdbx_description
1 polymer ?
#
loop_
_entity_poly.entity_id
_entity_poly.type
_entity_poly.pdbx_seq_one_letter_code
_entity_poly.pdbx_strand_id
1 'polypeptide(L)'
;MNPNPLRARKLLLHRKEINRLLGQTQQKGLTLIPLRMYFSPKGHAKVEVALAKGKKQYDRREAIKEREAGREVERAMKGARRGD
;
A
#
# COMPACT_ATOMS: atom_id res chain seq x y z
N MET A 1 -20.99 -2.06 -23.76
CA MET A 1 -20.89 -3.20 -22.82
C MET A 1 -19.71 -2.93 -21.89
N ASN A 2 -19.97 -2.75 -20.59
CA ASN A 2 -18.90 -2.40 -19.64
C ASN A 2 -18.15 -3.66 -19.19
N PRO A 3 -16.82 -3.74 -19.38
CA PRO A 3 -16.05 -4.85 -18.86
C PRO A 3 -16.06 -4.85 -17.33
N ASN A 4 -16.06 -6.04 -16.71
CA ASN A 4 -16.06 -6.19 -15.25
C ASN A 4 -14.91 -5.37 -14.62
N PRO A 5 -15.20 -4.43 -13.70
CA PRO A 5 -14.19 -3.56 -13.10
C PRO A 5 -13.16 -4.32 -12.25
N LEU A 6 -13.52 -5.48 -11.71
CA LEU A 6 -12.67 -6.32 -10.87
C LEU A 6 -11.92 -7.41 -11.64
N ARG A 7 -11.94 -7.38 -12.98
CA ARG A 7 -11.25 -8.39 -13.78
C ARG A 7 -9.73 -8.39 -13.53
N ALA A 8 -9.14 -9.57 -13.43
CA ALA A 8 -7.69 -9.71 -13.38
C ALA A 8 -7.06 -9.19 -14.69
N ARG A 9 -6.08 -8.29 -14.58
CA ARG A 9 -5.31 -7.77 -15.72
C ARG A 9 -3.90 -8.33 -15.65
N LYS A 10 -3.41 -8.88 -16.76
CA LYS A 10 -2.01 -9.32 -16.87
C LYS A 10 -1.10 -8.10 -16.87
N LEU A 11 -0.07 -8.12 -16.03
CA LEU A 11 0.99 -7.12 -16.04
C LEU A 11 2.06 -7.54 -17.05
N LEU A 12 2.63 -6.56 -17.76
CA LEU A 12 3.70 -6.77 -18.72
C LEU A 12 5.03 -6.43 -18.02
N LEU A 13 5.88 -7.45 -17.84
CA LEU A 13 7.22 -7.34 -17.26
C LEU A 13 8.21 -8.15 -18.10
N HIS A 14 9.50 -7.85 -17.97
CA HIS A 14 10.53 -8.68 -18.57
C HIS A 14 10.64 -10.04 -17.86
N ARG A 15 11.02 -11.08 -18.61
CA ARG A 15 11.14 -12.45 -18.08
C ARG A 15 12.02 -12.55 -16.82
N LYS A 16 13.13 -11.81 -16.79
CA LYS A 16 14.05 -11.76 -15.64
C LYS A 16 13.38 -11.17 -14.39
N GLU A 17 12.56 -10.13 -14.56
CA GLU A 17 11.83 -9.48 -13.47
C GLU A 17 10.75 -10.41 -12.90
N ILE A 18 10.01 -11.10 -13.78
CA ILE A 18 9.00 -12.08 -13.37
C ILE A 18 9.63 -13.16 -12.51
N ASN A 19 10.74 -13.76 -12.96
CA ASN A 19 11.41 -14.83 -12.19
C ASN A 19 11.91 -14.33 -10.83
N ARG A 20 12.46 -13.12 -10.77
CA ARG A 20 12.92 -12.48 -9.52
C ARG A 20 11.75 -12.27 -8.55
N LEU A 21 10.66 -11.65 -9.00
CA LEU A 21 9.50 -11.35 -8.17
C LEU A 21 8.79 -12.63 -7.73
N LEU A 22 8.72 -13.65 -8.60
CA LEU A 22 8.15 -14.95 -8.27
C LEU A 22 8.96 -15.65 -7.16
N GLY A 23 10.28 -15.64 -7.24
CA GLY A 23 11.15 -16.20 -6.20
C GLY A 23 11.00 -15.46 -4.88
N GLN A 24 10.91 -14.13 -4.91
CA GLN A 24 10.74 -13.32 -3.70
C GLN A 24 9.34 -13.45 -3.08
N THR A 25 8.28 -13.58 -3.88
CA THR A 25 6.90 -13.75 -3.38
C THR A 25 6.69 -15.15 -2.78
N GLN A 26 7.46 -16.15 -3.22
CA GLN A 26 7.48 -17.48 -2.60
C GLN A 26 8.16 -17.48 -1.22
N GLN A 27 9.04 -16.51 -0.93
CA GLN A 27 9.60 -16.35 0.41
C GLN A 27 8.50 -15.92 1.38
N LYS A 28 8.30 -16.69 2.45
CA LYS A 28 7.22 -16.46 3.43
C LYS A 28 7.20 -15.00 3.91
N GLY A 29 6.08 -14.33 3.64
CA GLY A 29 5.75 -13.04 4.21
C GLY A 29 6.01 -11.82 3.32
N LEU A 30 6.50 -12.00 2.09
CA LEU A 30 6.56 -10.93 1.09
C LEU A 30 5.34 -10.99 0.16
N THR A 31 4.72 -9.84 -0.07
CA THR A 31 3.57 -9.67 -0.96
C THR A 31 3.87 -8.56 -1.96
N LEU A 32 3.53 -8.79 -3.24
CA LEU A 32 3.62 -7.77 -4.27
C LEU A 32 2.40 -6.84 -4.18
N ILE A 33 2.64 -5.53 -4.04
CA ILE A 33 1.61 -4.50 -3.93
C ILE A 33 1.81 -3.39 -4.98
N PRO A 34 0.73 -2.76 -5.49
CA PRO A 34 0.83 -1.58 -6.32
C PRO A 34 1.15 -0.34 -5.45
N LEU A 35 2.03 0.53 -5.95
CA LEU A 35 2.34 1.82 -5.32
C LEU A 35 1.60 2.97 -5.99
N ARG A 36 1.73 3.08 -7.31
CA ARG A 36 1.09 4.13 -8.11
C ARG A 36 0.79 3.66 -9.52
N MET A 37 -0.20 4.28 -10.14
CA MET A 37 -0.49 4.15 -11.55
C MET A 37 -0.18 5.47 -12.24
N TYR A 38 0.45 5.43 -13.41
CA TYR A 38 0.81 6.61 -14.18
C TYR A 38 0.73 6.32 -15.67
N PHE A 39 0.56 7.36 -16.49
CA PHE A 39 0.61 7.22 -17.94
C PHE A 39 2.02 7.50 -18.43
N SER A 40 2.54 6.61 -19.28
CA SER A 40 3.80 6.84 -19.98
C SER A 40 3.62 7.92 -21.06
N PRO A 41 4.72 8.54 -21.56
CA PRO A 41 4.65 9.49 -22.67
C PRO A 41 3.99 8.94 -23.94
N LYS A 42 3.99 7.61 -24.11
CA LYS A 42 3.33 6.90 -25.22
C LYS A 42 1.84 6.59 -24.95
N GLY A 43 1.26 7.13 -23.88
CA GLY A 43 -0.16 6.94 -23.51
C GLY A 43 -0.48 5.62 -22.80
N HIS A 44 0.50 4.73 -22.58
CA HIS A 44 0.24 3.46 -21.88
C HIS A 44 0.13 3.67 -20.37
N ALA A 45 -0.89 3.06 -19.74
CA ALA A 45 -0.99 2.97 -18.29
C ALA A 45 0.08 2.01 -17.74
N LYS A 46 0.90 2.51 -16.82
CA LYS A 46 1.93 1.78 -16.10
C LYS A 46 1.57 1.73 -14.61
N VAL A 47 1.88 0.60 -13.98
CA VAL A 47 1.72 0.39 -12.55
C VAL A 47 3.09 0.15 -11.96
N GLU A 48 3.46 0.96 -10.98
CA GLU A 48 4.63 0.71 -10.16
C GLU A 48 4.26 -0.28 -9.06
N VAL A 49 5.09 -1.30 -8.87
CA VAL A 49 4.86 -2.37 -7.90
C VAL A 49 6.06 -2.49 -6.96
N ALA A 50 5.79 -2.87 -5.72
CA ALA A 50 6.81 -3.11 -4.71
C ALA A 50 6.53 -4.40 -3.94
N LEU A 51 7.59 -4.99 -3.40
CA LEU A 51 7.47 -6.07 -2.44
C LEU A 51 7.41 -5.49 -1.03
N ALA A 52 6.38 -5.87 -0.30
CA ALA A 52 6.18 -5.44 1.07
C ALA A 52 5.98 -6.63 1.99
N LYS A 53 6.37 -6.45 3.25
CA LYS A 53 6.06 -7.40 4.32
C LYS A 53 4.94 -6.82 5.17
N GLY A 54 3.89 -7.61 5.42
CA GLY A 54 2.84 -7.21 6.35
C GLY A 54 3.41 -6.99 7.75
N LYS A 55 3.00 -5.90 8.42
CA LYS A 55 3.29 -5.69 9.84
C LYS A 55 2.75 -6.85 10.66
N LYS A 56 3.48 -7.30 11.69
CA LYS A 56 2.97 -8.35 12.59
C LYS A 56 1.82 -7.77 13.41
N GLN A 57 0.97 -8.64 13.96
CA GLN A 57 -0.21 -8.18 14.72
C GLN A 57 0.17 -7.32 15.92
N TYR A 58 1.31 -7.60 16.57
CA TYR A 58 1.79 -6.77 17.69
C TYR A 58 2.19 -5.37 17.22
N ASP A 59 2.98 -5.26 16.13
CA ASP A 59 3.38 -3.97 15.54
C ASP A 59 2.14 -3.14 15.15
N ARG A 60 1.08 -3.82 14.68
CA ARG A 60 -0.18 -3.17 14.32
C ARG A 60 -0.91 -2.63 15.55
N ARG A 61 -0.93 -3.36 16.67
CA ARG A 61 -1.56 -2.90 17.93
C ARG A 61 -0.85 -1.68 18.49
N GLU A 62 0.48 -1.70 18.53
CA GLU A 62 1.27 -0.56 19.03
C GLU A 62 1.07 0.69 18.18
N ALA A 63 1.13 0.55 16.84
CA ALA A 63 0.89 1.66 15.93
C ALA A 63 -0.54 2.22 15.99
N ILE A 64 -1.54 1.39 16.33
CA ILE A 64 -2.93 1.86 16.54
C ILE A 64 -3.00 2.67 17.84
N LYS A 65 -2.43 2.14 18.94
CA LYS A 65 -2.40 2.84 20.24
C LYS A 65 -1.73 4.21 20.14
N GLU A 66 -0.56 4.27 19.51
CA GLU A 66 0.18 5.52 19.34
C GLU A 66 -0.62 6.55 18.53
N ARG A 67 -1.28 6.11 17.45
CA ARG A 67 -2.14 6.96 16.62
C ARG A 67 -3.38 7.45 17.36
N GLU A 68 -4.00 6.62 18.20
CA GLU A 68 -5.16 7.00 19.01
C GLU A 68 -4.76 8.00 20.09
N ALA A 69 -3.66 7.74 20.82
CA ALA A 69 -3.13 8.65 21.82
C ALA A 69 -2.79 10.02 21.22
N GLY A 70 -2.12 10.07 20.06
CA GLY A 70 -1.83 11.32 19.36
C GLY A 70 -3.09 12.11 18.99
N ARG A 71 -4.14 11.44 18.49
CA ARG A 71 -5.43 12.07 18.17
C ARG A 71 -6.14 12.62 19.41
N GLU A 72 -6.04 11.94 20.54
CA GLU A 72 -6.65 12.38 21.80
C GLU A 72 -5.97 13.64 22.33
N VAL A 73 -4.62 13.68 22.30
CA VAL A 73 -3.83 14.86 22.65
C VAL A 73 -4.16 16.04 21.72
N GLU A 74 -4.23 15.83 20.40
CA GLU A 74 -4.62 16.87 19.44
C GLU A 74 -6.02 17.42 19.72
N ARG A 75 -7.00 16.56 20.04
CA ARG A 75 -8.36 16.99 20.39
C ARG A 75 -8.38 17.79 21.69
N ALA A 76 -7.66 17.35 22.72
CA ALA A 76 -7.58 18.06 23.99
C ALA A 76 -6.95 19.46 23.82
N MET A 77 -5.85 19.56 23.06
CA MET A 77 -5.23 20.84 22.76
C MET A 77 -6.13 21.76 21.92
N LYS A 78 -6.91 21.21 20.99
CA LYS A 78 -7.84 21.99 20.15
C LYS A 78 -9.09 22.44 20.92
N GLY A 79 -9.57 21.63 21.87
CA GLY A 79 -10.65 22.00 22.79
C GLY A 79 -10.24 23.11 23.75
N ALA A 80 -9.02 23.01 24.31
CA ALA A 80 -8.47 24.04 25.20
C ALA A 80 -8.28 25.41 24.50
N ARG A 81 -7.96 25.43 23.21
CA ARG A 81 -7.81 26.68 22.43
C ARG A 81 -9.13 27.33 21.97
N ARG A 82 -10.28 26.68 22.20
CA ARG A 82 -11.60 27.16 21.75
C ARG A 82 -12.50 27.64 22.91
N GLY A 83 -11.94 27.69 24.12
CA GLY A 83 -12.60 28.16 25.34
C GLY A 83 -12.04 29.49 25.86
N ASP A 84 -11.80 30.44 24.96
CA ASP A 84 -11.75 31.90 25.21
C ASP A 84 -12.78 32.56 24.30
#